data_AF-A0AAD4BFH2-F1
#
_entry.id   AF-A0AAD4BFH2-F1
#
_cell.length_a   1.000
_cell.length_b   1.000
_cell.length_c   1.000
_cell.angle_alpha   90.00
_cell.angle_beta   90.00
_cell.angle_gamma   90.00
#
_symmetry.space_group_name_H-M   'P 1'
#
loop_
_entity.id
_entity.type
_entity.pdbx_description
1 polymer ?
#
loop_
_entity_poly.entity_id
_entity_poly.type
_entity_poly.pdbx_seq_one_letter_code
_entity_poly.pdbx_strand_id
1 'polypeptide(L)' 'QNLRLLTRGLLRVRELTTAASNGYFGRVEDILGPLTMIFRGAGSNNYASELLHWIYSVKNIWNPKI' A
#
# COMPACT_ATOMS: atom_id res chain seq x y z
N GLN A 1 -6.08 20.08 -14.45
CA GLN A 1 -5.08 19.02 -14.13
C GLN A 1 -5.18 18.53 -12.68
N ASN A 2 -5.29 19.42 -11.69
CA ASN A 2 -5.33 19.06 -10.26
C ASN A 2 -6.52 18.15 -9.89
N LEU A 3 -7.71 18.40 -10.45
CA LEU A 3 -8.89 17.54 -10.23
C LEU A 3 -8.64 16.10 -10.67
N ARG A 4 -8.00 15.87 -11.83
CA ARG A 4 -7.70 14.52 -12.32
C ARG A 4 -6.74 13.77 -11.38
N LEU A 5 -5.71 14.46 -10.89
CA LEU A 5 -4.75 13.89 -9.94
C LEU A 5 -5.42 13.58 -8.59
N LEU A 6 -6.28 14.48 -8.12
CA LEU A 6 -7.08 14.29 -6.92
C LEU A 6 -8.01 13.09 -7.06
N THR A 7 -8.80 13.01 -8.13
CA THR A 7 -9.71 11.89 -8.39
C THR A 7 -8.96 10.56 -8.44
N ARG A 8 -7.79 10.52 -9.09
CA ARG A 8 -6.94 9.30 -9.11
C ARG A 8 -6.46 8.92 -7.71
N GLY A 9 -6.05 9.89 -6.90
CA GLY A 9 -5.65 9.67 -5.51
C GLY A 9 -6.80 9.11 -4.67
N LEU A 10 -7.98 9.73 -4.76
CA LEU A 10 -9.18 9.28 -4.04
C LEU A 10 -9.61 7.87 -4.45
N LEU A 11 -9.55 7.53 -5.74
CA LEU A 11 -9.87 6.19 -6.22
C LEU A 11 -8.91 5.14 -5.66
N ARG A 12 -7.59 5.43 -5.60
CA ARG A 12 -6.60 4.53 -4.99
C ARG A 12 -6.83 4.36 -3.48
N VAL A 13 -7.18 5.43 -2.77
CA VAL A 13 -7.50 5.36 -1.34
C VAL A 13 -8.74 4.49 -1.11
N ARG A 14 -9.80 4.70 -1.90
CA ARG A 14 -11.03 3.88 -1.84
C ARG A 14 -10.75 2.42 -2.14
N GLU A 15 -9.92 2.14 -3.14
CA GLU A 15 -9.54 0.79 -3.50
C GLU A 15 -8.73 0.11 -2.39
N LEU A 16 -7.77 0.81 -1.81
CA LEU A 16 -6.96 0.33 -0.69
C LEU A 16 -7.85 0.01 0.52
N THR A 17 -8.78 0.90 0.89
CA THR A 17 -9.67 0.65 2.04
C THR A 17 -10.61 -0.52 1.77
N THR A 18 -11.16 -0.62 0.57
CA THR A 18 -12.04 -1.75 0.18
C THR A 18 -11.28 -3.07 0.18
N ALA A 19 -10.07 -3.11 -0.39
CA ALA A 19 -9.22 -4.30 -0.42
C ALA A 19 -8.83 -4.74 1.00
N ALA A 20 -8.49 -3.79 1.86
CA ALA A 20 -8.14 -4.07 3.25
C ALA A 20 -9.33 -4.62 4.05
N SER A 21 -10.53 -4.04 3.89
CA SER A 21 -11.74 -4.55 4.54
C SER A 21 -12.13 -5.96 4.09
N ASN A 22 -11.85 -6.30 2.83
CA ASN A 22 -12.15 -7.62 2.28
C ASN A 22 -11.02 -8.65 2.49
N GLY A 23 -9.90 -8.27 3.12
CA GLY A 23 -8.74 -9.15 3.33
C GLY A 23 -7.98 -9.53 2.05
N TYR A 24 -8.16 -8.79 0.95
CA TYR A 24 -7.47 -9.06 -0.32
C TYR A 24 -6.04 -8.51 -0.31
N PHE A 25 -5.12 -9.25 0.31
CA PHE A 25 -3.72 -8.83 0.47
C PHE A 25 -3.04 -8.41 -0.83
N GLY A 26 -3.19 -9.20 -1.90
CA GLY A 26 -2.52 -8.92 -3.17
C GLY A 26 -2.83 -7.52 -3.70
N ARG A 27 -4.07 -7.05 -3.51
CA ARG A 27 -4.47 -5.70 -3.94
C ARG A 27 -3.93 -4.59 -3.04
N VAL A 28 -3.75 -4.87 -1.76
CA VAL A 28 -3.09 -3.96 -0.81
C VAL A 28 -1.60 -3.83 -1.17
N GLU A 29 -0.93 -4.95 -1.47
CA GLU A 29 0.48 -4.98 -1.88
C GLU A 29 0.70 -4.25 -3.22
N ASP A 30 -0.19 -4.43 -4.20
CA ASP A 30 -0.15 -3.71 -5.49
C ASP A 30 -0.11 -2.18 -5.34
N ILE A 31 -0.76 -1.64 -4.30
CA ILE A 31 -0.86 -0.19 -4.06
C ILE A 31 0.29 0.28 -3.17
N LEU A 32 0.54 -0.40 -2.05
CA LEU A 32 1.51 0.02 -1.05
C LEU A 32 2.95 -0.32 -1.43
N GLY A 33 3.21 -1.41 -2.16
CA GLY A 33 4.54 -1.79 -2.62
C GLY A 33 5.21 -0.70 -3.46
N PRO A 34 4.56 -0.16 -4.51
CA PRO A 34 5.07 0.98 -5.26
C PRO A 34 5.28 2.23 -4.40
N LEU A 35 4.40 2.50 -3.42
CA LEU A 35 4.57 3.61 -2.48
C LEU A 35 5.81 3.44 -1.61
N THR A 36 6.09 2.23 -1.12
CA THR A 36 7.32 1.89 -0.40
C THR A 36 8.56 2.19 -1.24
N MET A 37 8.56 1.79 -2.52
CA MET A 37 9.66 2.05 -3.44
C MET A 37 9.84 3.56 -3.71
N ILE A 38 8.74 4.30 -3.85
CA ILE A 38 8.78 5.77 -4.01
C ILE A 38 9.38 6.42 -2.77
N PHE A 39 8.96 6.04 -1.57
CA PHE A 39 9.54 6.58 -0.33
C PHE A 39 11.03 6.27 -0.22
N ARG A 40 11.45 5.06 -0.61
CA ARG A 40 12.87 4.68 -0.62
C ARG A 40 13.66 5.54 -1.61
N GLY A 41 13.17 5.71 -2.83
CA GLY A 41 13.81 6.53 -3.86
C GLY A 41 13.85 8.02 -3.53
N ALA A 42 12.85 8.53 -2.80
CA ALA A 42 12.78 9.93 -2.36
C ALA A 42 13.63 10.23 -1.10
N GLY A 43 14.37 9.25 -0.56
CA GLY A 43 15.17 9.41 0.66
C GLY A 43 14.36 9.36 1.96
N SER A 44 13.06 9.10 1.88
CA SER A 44 12.14 8.91 3.01
C SER A 44 12.26 7.50 3.61
N ASN A 45 13.46 7.16 4.06
CA ASN A 45 13.84 5.80 4.46
C ASN A 45 13.04 5.26 5.65
N ASN A 46 12.68 6.12 6.60
CA ASN A 46 11.89 5.70 7.76
C ASN A 46 10.52 5.18 7.33
N TYR A 47 9.82 5.94 6.48
CA TYR A 47 8.52 5.54 5.93
C TYR A 47 8.62 4.31 5.04
N ALA A 48 9.68 4.20 4.22
CA ALA A 48 9.90 3.02 3.39
C ALA A 48 10.09 1.76 4.24
N SER A 49 10.94 1.82 5.26
CA SER A 49 11.17 0.67 6.15
C SER A 49 9.91 0.31 6.93
N GLU A 50 9.23 1.28 7.52
CA GLU A 50 7.98 1.05 8.28
C GLU A 50 6.90 0.41 7.40
N LEU A 51 6.68 0.94 6.20
CA LEU A 51 5.68 0.42 5.27
C LEU A 51 6.04 -0.99 4.79
N LEU A 52 7.33 -1.28 4.55
CA LEU A 52 7.80 -2.61 4.20
C LEU A 52 7.54 -3.63 5.32
N HIS A 53 7.88 -3.27 6.56
CA HIS A 53 7.63 -4.11 7.73
C HIS A 53 6.13 -4.36 7.94
N TRP A 54 5.30 -3.34 7.73
CA TRP A 54 3.85 -3.47 7.82
C TRP A 54 3.31 -4.44 6.76
N ILE A 55 3.69 -4.27 5.48
CA ILE A 55 3.25 -5.15 4.38
C ILE A 55 3.62 -6.61 4.68
N TYR A 56 4.86 -6.85 5.12
CA TYR A 56 5.32 -8.19 5.48
C TYR A 56 4.52 -8.79 6.65
N SER A 57 4.24 -7.99 7.68
CA SER A 57 3.47 -8.44 8.86
C SER A 57 2.04 -8.80 8.47
N VAL A 58 1.37 -7.96 7.68
CA VAL A 58 0.00 -8.20 7.22
C VAL A 58 -0.08 -9.44 6.33
N LYS A 59 0.92 -9.67 5.46
CA LYS A 59 1.01 -10.88 4.63
C LYS A 59 0.94 -12.16 5.46
N ASN A 60 1.70 -12.20 6.56
CA ASN A 60 1.76 -13.36 7.46
C ASN A 60 0.45 -13.56 8.24
N ILE A 61 -0.23 -12.46 8.62
CA ILE A 61 -1.51 -12.54 9.35
C ILE A 61 -2.64 -13.00 8.43
N TRP A 62 -2.72 -12.46 7.21
CA TRP A 62 -3.82 -12.76 6.28
C TRP A 62 -3.62 -14.04 5.48
N ASN A 63 -2.38 -14.50 5.32
CA ASN A 63 -2.09 -15.79 4.70
C ASN A 63 -1.17 -16.64 5.60
N PRO A 64 -1.72 -17.25 6.67
CA PRO A 64 -0.94 -18.01 7.65
C PRO A 64 -0.44 -19.37 7.13
N LYS A 65 -0.65 -19.67 5.84
CA LYS A 65 -0.30 -20.97 5.22
C LYS A 65 1.05 -20.96 4.49
N ILE A 66 1.77 -19.82 4.50
CA ILE A 66 3.15 -19.71 4.00
C ILE A 66 4.09 -19.68 5.19
#